data_AF-A0AAJ7SGC5-F1
#
_entry.id   AF-A0AAJ7SGC5-F1
#
_cell.length_a   1.000
_cell.length_b   1.000
_cell.length_c   1.000
_cell.angle_alpha   90.00
_cell.angle_beta   90.00
_cell.angle_gamma   90.00
#
_symmetry.space_group_name_H-M   'P 1'
#
loop_
_entity.id
_entity.type
_entity.pdbx_description
1 polymer ?
#
loop_
_entity_poly.entity_id
_entity_poly.type
_entity_poly.pdbx_seq_one_letter_code
_entity_poly.pdbx_strand_id
1 'polypeptide(L)'
;MFGGLGKKEPEPEPEDEATQLRNMNPDEMTGEQLQQRMANGAQDSLESTRRMLALCEESKEAGIRTLVALDEQGEQLDRIEEDMDKINADMKEAEKNLTGMEKCCGICVCPCQKGKEFKEDASTWNKNEDGKVVNGQPARVMDDRNGTGPTSGYIAKITNDDREKEMEDNMGQVSTMIGNLRNMAIDMGSEIESQNRQIDRVNQKADSVNMRVKVAQEKHPSY
;
A
#
# COMPACT_ATOMS: atom_id res chain seq x y z
N MET A 1 29.18 41.55 -32.28
CA MET A 1 29.81 41.48 -30.94
C MET A 1 28.78 40.92 -29.98
N PHE A 2 28.85 39.63 -29.66
CA PHE A 2 28.00 39.03 -28.63
C PHE A 2 28.81 39.02 -27.34
N GLY A 3 28.49 39.94 -26.43
CA GLY A 3 29.08 39.99 -25.10
C GLY A 3 28.56 38.83 -24.26
N GLY A 4 29.46 37.95 -23.83
CA GLY A 4 29.14 36.87 -22.91
C GLY A 4 28.76 37.43 -21.55
N LEU A 5 27.51 37.20 -21.14
CA LEU A 5 27.09 37.34 -19.75
C LEU A 5 27.68 36.16 -18.97
N GLY A 6 28.86 36.36 -18.40
CA GLY A 6 29.43 35.45 -17.41
C GLY A 6 28.49 35.37 -16.22
N LYS A 7 27.81 34.23 -16.06
CA LYS A 7 27.12 33.90 -14.83
C LYS A 7 28.17 33.80 -13.73
N LYS A 8 28.17 34.77 -12.82
CA LYS A 8 28.97 34.73 -11.60
C LYS A 8 28.43 33.55 -10.78
N GLU A 9 29.24 32.52 -10.60
CA GLU A 9 28.91 31.43 -9.67
C GLU A 9 28.68 32.03 -8.28
N PRO A 10 27.65 31.61 -7.55
CA PRO A 10 27.43 32.06 -6.18
C PRO A 10 28.64 31.61 -5.34
N GLU A 11 29.32 32.55 -4.69
CA GLU A 11 30.37 32.22 -3.73
C GLU A 11 29.76 31.40 -2.59
N PRO A 12 30.44 30.35 -2.10
CA PRO A 12 29.95 29.56 -0.98
C PRO A 12 29.82 30.48 0.23
N GLU A 13 28.64 30.47 0.86
CA GLU A 13 28.43 31.21 2.10
C GLU A 13 29.43 30.76 3.18
N PRO A 14 29.93 31.66 4.03
CA PRO A 14 30.89 31.30 5.07
C PRO A 14 30.27 30.24 5.99
N GLU A 15 30.95 29.10 6.13
CA GLU A 15 30.50 28.00 6.98
C GLU A 15 30.29 28.47 8.42
N ASP A 16 29.14 28.15 9.01
CA ASP A 16 28.78 28.49 10.39
C ASP A 16 29.86 27.96 11.36
N GLU A 17 30.14 28.67 12.46
CA GLU A 17 31.19 28.30 13.42
C GLU A 17 31.06 26.85 13.94
N ALA A 18 29.83 26.34 14.08
CA ALA A 18 29.56 24.96 14.45
C ALA A 18 30.04 23.94 13.39
N THR A 19 29.92 24.28 12.11
CA THR A 19 30.38 23.46 10.99
C THR A 19 31.90 23.47 10.89
N GLN A 20 32.53 24.63 11.11
CA GLN A 20 33.99 24.75 11.18
C GLN A 20 34.56 23.92 12.35
N LEU A 21 33.98 24.02 13.55
CA LEU A 21 34.37 23.21 14.72
C LEU A 21 34.21 21.70 14.48
N ARG A 22 33.19 21.29 13.71
CA ARG A 22 32.99 19.88 13.33
C ARG A 22 34.06 19.39 12.34
N ASN A 23 34.54 20.27 11.47
CA ASN A 23 35.53 19.95 10.43
C ASN A 23 36.99 20.10 10.90
N MET A 24 37.23 20.71 12.07
CA MET A 24 38.57 20.82 12.67
C MET A 24 39.15 19.46 13.07
N ASN A 25 40.47 19.32 12.89
CA ASN A 25 41.23 18.14 13.26
C ASN A 25 41.26 17.97 14.80
N PRO A 26 40.93 16.79 15.36
CA PRO A 26 40.87 16.60 16.81
C PRO A 26 42.15 16.91 17.57
N ASP A 27 43.31 16.65 16.94
CA ASP A 27 44.62 16.89 17.54
C ASP A 27 44.99 18.39 17.60
N GLU A 28 44.28 19.24 16.86
CA GLU A 28 44.48 20.69 16.83
C GLU A 28 43.44 21.45 17.68
N MET A 29 42.43 20.75 18.22
CA MET A 29 41.40 21.37 19.07
C MET A 29 41.90 21.56 20.51
N THR A 30 41.54 22.69 21.11
CA THR A 30 41.68 22.87 22.55
C THR A 30 40.70 21.96 23.31
N GLY A 31 40.98 21.69 24.59
CA GLY A 31 40.05 20.91 25.43
C GLY A 31 38.65 21.50 25.50
N GLU A 32 38.54 22.84 25.51
CA GLU A 32 37.27 23.56 25.47
C GLU A 32 36.54 23.37 24.13
N GLN A 33 37.25 23.46 23.00
CA GLN A 33 36.67 23.23 21.67
C GLN A 33 36.19 21.79 21.49
N LEU A 34 36.94 20.81 21.99
CA LEU A 34 36.55 19.42 21.96
C LEU A 34 35.29 19.17 22.80
N GLN A 35 35.21 19.79 23.98
CA GLN A 35 34.03 19.67 24.85
C GLN A 35 32.80 20.36 24.24
N GLN A 36 32.99 21.51 23.60
CA GLN A 36 31.93 22.19 22.85
C GLN A 36 31.45 21.36 21.66
N ARG A 37 32.36 20.74 20.91
CA ARG A 37 32.00 19.83 19.80
C ARG A 37 31.20 18.62 20.27
N MET A 38 31.60 17.99 21.38
CA MET A 38 30.84 16.88 21.97
C MET A 38 29.45 17.33 22.44
N ALA A 39 29.37 18.49 23.09
CA ALA A 39 28.09 19.05 23.53
C ALA A 39 27.15 19.32 22.35
N ASN A 40 27.66 19.92 21.27
CA ASN A 40 26.91 20.16 20.04
C ASN A 40 26.44 18.84 19.41
N GLY A 41 27.34 17.87 19.22
CA GLY A 41 26.98 16.59 18.60
C GLY A 41 25.92 15.80 19.35
N ALA A 42 25.93 15.84 20.69
CA ALA A 42 24.90 15.21 21.50
C ALA A 42 23.58 15.99 21.50
N GLN A 43 23.61 17.32 21.34
CA GLN A 43 22.39 18.12 21.13
C GLN A 43 21.77 17.86 19.75
N ASP A 44 22.58 17.79 18.70
CA ASP A 44 22.14 17.45 17.35
C ASP A 44 21.50 16.06 17.31
N SER A 45 22.09 15.11 18.05
CA SER A 45 21.55 13.75 18.20
C SER A 45 20.19 13.76 18.90
N LEU A 46 20.05 14.51 20.00
CA LEU A 46 18.78 14.66 20.70
C LEU A 46 17.71 15.27 19.80
N GLU A 47 18.04 16.35 19.10
CA GLU A 47 17.09 16.96 18.16
C GLU A 47 16.69 15.98 17.05
N SER A 48 17.63 15.16 16.58
CA SER A 48 17.33 14.09 15.64
C SER A 48 16.36 13.05 16.20
N THR A 49 16.48 12.65 17.47
CA THR A 49 15.51 11.74 18.10
C THR A 49 14.11 12.36 18.20
N ARG A 50 14.02 13.67 18.47
CA ARG A 50 12.73 14.38 18.49
C ARG A 50 12.10 14.47 17.10
N ARG A 51 12.89 14.75 16.07
CA ARG A 51 12.42 14.70 14.67
C ARG A 51 11.94 13.31 14.27
N MET A 52 12.65 12.27 14.72
CA MET A 52 12.28 10.88 14.46
C MET A 52 10.92 10.53 15.10
N LEU A 53 10.66 10.97 16.34
CA LEU A 53 9.35 10.81 16.97
C LEU A 53 8.24 11.46 16.16
N ALA A 54 8.43 12.72 15.74
CA ALA A 54 7.44 13.45 14.95
C ALA A 54 7.13 12.74 13.62
N LEU A 55 8.17 12.28 12.91
CA LEU A 55 8.02 11.53 11.66
C LEU A 55 7.30 10.19 11.86
N CYS A 56 7.59 9.48 12.96
CA CYS A 56 6.90 8.23 13.28
C CYS A 56 5.43 8.45 13.60
N GLU A 57 5.09 9.53 14.30
CA GLU A 57 3.70 9.88 14.61
C GLU A 57 2.92 10.26 13.34
N GLU A 58 3.50 11.08 12.47
CA GLU A 58 2.94 11.42 11.16
C GLU A 58 2.74 10.16 10.30
N SER A 59 3.74 9.28 10.25
CA SER A 59 3.67 8.00 9.53
C SER A 59 2.56 7.11 10.07
N LYS A 60 2.35 7.09 11.40
CA LYS A 60 1.28 6.32 12.04
C LYS A 60 -0.08 6.86 11.61
N GLU A 61 -0.27 8.17 11.62
CA GLU A 61 -1.53 8.79 11.22
C GLU A 61 -1.84 8.52 9.73
N ALA A 62 -0.85 8.68 8.85
CA ALA A 62 -0.97 8.34 7.44
C ALA A 62 -1.30 6.85 7.23
N GLY A 63 -0.66 5.95 8.00
CA GLY A 63 -0.93 4.52 7.99
C GLY A 63 -2.37 4.19 8.39
N ILE A 64 -2.90 4.82 9.44
CA ILE A 64 -4.30 4.64 9.87
C ILE A 64 -5.26 5.08 8.77
N ARG A 65 -5.04 6.26 8.17
CA ARG A 65 -5.89 6.74 7.05
C ARG A 65 -5.87 5.76 5.87
N THR A 66 -4.71 5.17 5.59
CA THR A 66 -4.56 4.20 4.51
C THR A 66 -5.30 2.91 4.80
N LEU A 67 -5.23 2.38 6.03
CA LEU A 67 -5.99 1.20 6.45
C LEU A 67 -7.50 1.42 6.33
N VAL A 68 -8.01 2.58 6.73
CA VAL A 68 -9.43 2.94 6.56
C VAL A 68 -9.81 3.00 5.08
N ALA A 69 -8.96 3.59 4.24
CA ALA A 69 -9.21 3.66 2.81
C ALA A 69 -9.20 2.26 2.15
N LEU A 70 -8.31 1.36 2.59
CA LEU A 70 -8.27 -0.03 2.10
C LEU A 70 -9.53 -0.79 2.52
N ASP A 71 -10.01 -0.62 3.76
CA ASP A 71 -11.25 -1.23 4.24
C ASP A 71 -12.46 -0.78 3.39
N GLU A 72 -12.60 0.53 3.16
CA GLU A 72 -13.67 1.08 2.30
C GLU A 72 -13.55 0.61 0.85
N GLN A 73 -12.34 0.46 0.32
CA GLN A 73 -12.10 -0.08 -1.01
C GLN A 73 -12.45 -1.57 -1.11
N GLY A 74 -12.18 -2.34 -0.07
CA GLY A 74 -12.57 -3.76 0.03
C GLY A 74 -14.08 -3.92 -0.08
N GLU A 75 -14.85 -3.15 0.71
CA GLU A 75 -16.32 -3.18 0.61
C GLU A 75 -16.85 -2.76 -0.76
N GLN A 76 -16.17 -1.80 -1.42
CA GLN A 76 -16.53 -1.40 -2.78
C GLN A 76 -16.30 -2.52 -3.78
N LEU A 77 -15.19 -3.24 -3.67
CA LEU A 77 -14.90 -4.40 -4.54
C LEU A 77 -15.88 -5.54 -4.31
N ASP A 78 -16.30 -5.79 -3.07
CA ASP A 78 -17.35 -6.77 -2.76
C ASP A 78 -18.67 -6.43 -3.46
N ARG A 79 -19.10 -5.15 -3.39
CA ARG A 79 -20.29 -4.69 -4.11
C ARG A 79 -20.16 -4.86 -5.62
N ILE A 80 -19.00 -4.53 -6.19
CA ILE A 80 -18.73 -4.70 -7.62
C ILE A 80 -18.78 -6.18 -8.02
N GLU A 81 -18.18 -7.07 -7.23
CA GLU A 81 -18.19 -8.51 -7.50
C GLU A 81 -19.63 -9.08 -7.46
N GLU A 82 -20.45 -8.65 -6.50
CA GLU A 82 -21.88 -9.00 -6.45
C GLU A 82 -22.66 -8.46 -7.65
N ASP A 83 -22.41 -7.21 -8.05
CA ASP A 83 -23.09 -6.61 -9.19
C ASP A 83 -22.71 -7.30 -10.51
N MET A 84 -21.46 -7.75 -10.66
CA MET A 84 -21.06 -8.59 -11.79
C MET A 84 -21.80 -9.93 -11.80
N ASP A 85 -22.00 -10.57 -10.63
CA ASP A 85 -22.80 -11.79 -10.52
C ASP A 85 -24.27 -11.54 -10.94
N LYS A 86 -24.86 -10.41 -10.53
CA LYS A 86 -26.23 -10.00 -10.91
C LYS A 86 -26.34 -9.75 -12.42
N ILE A 87 -25.44 -8.94 -12.99
CA ILE A 87 -25.44 -8.65 -14.43
C ILE A 87 -25.36 -9.95 -15.24
N ASN A 88 -24.56 -10.92 -14.78
CA ASN A 88 -24.46 -12.20 -15.45
C ASN A 88 -25.77 -12.99 -15.43
N ALA A 89 -26.48 -12.98 -14.29
CA ALA A 89 -27.80 -13.60 -14.17
C ALA A 89 -28.82 -12.92 -15.09
N ASP A 90 -28.85 -11.58 -15.10
CA ASP A 90 -29.75 -10.78 -15.93
C ASP A 90 -29.48 -11.03 -17.42
N MET A 91 -28.22 -11.11 -17.83
CA MET A 91 -27.83 -11.42 -19.21
C MET A 91 -28.29 -12.82 -19.65
N LYS A 92 -28.18 -13.83 -18.75
CA LYS A 92 -28.71 -15.18 -19.03
C LYS A 92 -30.22 -15.18 -19.21
N GLU A 93 -30.94 -14.41 -18.39
CA GLU A 93 -32.39 -14.26 -18.53
C GLU A 93 -32.77 -13.54 -19.82
N ALA A 94 -32.07 -12.45 -20.15
CA ALA A 94 -32.26 -11.72 -21.40
C ALA A 94 -32.04 -12.62 -22.64
N GLU A 95 -30.97 -13.41 -22.67
CA GLU A 95 -30.69 -14.38 -23.74
C GLU A 95 -31.83 -15.41 -23.88
N LYS A 96 -32.35 -15.92 -22.76
CA LYS A 96 -33.47 -16.87 -22.76
C LYS A 96 -34.75 -16.24 -23.30
N ASN A 97 -35.06 -15.01 -22.90
CA ASN A 97 -36.24 -14.27 -23.36
C ASN A 97 -36.15 -13.98 -24.87
N LEU A 98 -34.98 -13.54 -25.36
CA LEU A 98 -34.73 -13.32 -26.79
C LEU A 98 -34.87 -14.62 -27.60
N THR A 99 -34.28 -15.72 -27.13
CA THR A 99 -34.41 -17.04 -27.78
C THR A 99 -35.87 -17.55 -27.74
N GLY A 100 -36.62 -17.22 -26.68
CA GLY A 100 -38.03 -17.54 -26.55
C GLY A 100 -38.90 -16.78 -27.57
N MET A 101 -38.57 -15.51 -27.83
CA MET A 101 -39.24 -14.70 -28.85
C MET A 101 -38.99 -15.21 -30.27
N GLU A 102 -37.77 -15.67 -30.60
CA GLU A 102 -37.47 -16.28 -31.91
C GLU A 102 -38.34 -17.51 -32.22
N LYS A 103 -38.76 -18.25 -31.18
CA LYS A 103 -39.57 -19.48 -31.33
C LYS A 103 -41.08 -19.21 -31.39
N CYS A 104 -41.53 -17.97 -31.20
CA CYS A 104 -42.95 -17.59 -31.14
C CYS A 104 -43.53 -17.15 -32.51
N CYS A 105 -42.96 -17.57 -33.64
CA CYS A 105 -43.63 -17.46 -34.96
C CYS A 105 -44.42 -18.74 -35.28
N GLY A 106 -45.56 -18.91 -34.61
CA GLY A 106 -46.41 -20.11 -34.65
C GLY A 106 -47.20 -20.40 -35.93
N ILE A 107 -46.75 -19.98 -37.12
CA ILE A 107 -47.42 -20.38 -38.39
C ILE A 107 -46.46 -20.62 -39.56
N CYS A 108 -45.15 -20.45 -39.38
CA CYS A 108 -44.18 -20.76 -40.42
C CYS A 108 -42.99 -21.50 -39.82
N VAL A 109 -42.65 -22.66 -40.39
CA VAL A 109 -41.41 -23.38 -40.12
C VAL A 109 -40.26 -22.53 -40.68
N CYS A 110 -39.79 -21.53 -39.91
CA CYS A 110 -38.63 -20.74 -40.25
C CYS A 110 -37.40 -21.65 -40.13
N PRO A 111 -36.67 -21.98 -41.22
CA PRO A 111 -35.44 -22.77 -41.18
C PRO A 111 -34.26 -21.88 -40.75
N CYS A 112 -34.47 -21.12 -39.67
CA CYS A 112 -33.65 -19.98 -39.30
C CYS A 112 -32.56 -20.47 -38.34
N GLN A 113 -31.32 -20.19 -38.76
CA GLN A 113 -30.08 -20.84 -38.37
C GLN A 113 -29.93 -21.00 -36.85
N LYS A 114 -29.51 -22.20 -36.41
CA LYS A 114 -29.04 -22.44 -35.05
C LYS A 114 -27.89 -21.48 -34.75
N GLY A 115 -28.20 -20.32 -34.17
CA GLY A 115 -27.20 -19.37 -33.69
C GLY A 115 -26.31 -20.08 -32.68
N LYS A 116 -25.00 -19.86 -32.78
CA LYS A 116 -24.04 -20.42 -31.83
C LYS A 116 -24.44 -19.92 -30.43
N GLU A 117 -24.79 -20.86 -29.55
CA GLU A 117 -24.93 -20.58 -28.11
C GLU A 117 -23.57 -20.12 -27.61
N PHE A 118 -23.54 -19.04 -26.84
CA PHE A 118 -22.32 -18.58 -26.20
C PHE A 118 -21.88 -19.67 -25.21
N LYS A 119 -20.75 -20.34 -25.51
CA LYS A 119 -20.14 -21.31 -24.61
C LYS A 119 -19.37 -20.54 -23.55
N GLU A 120 -20.06 -20.24 -22.46
CA GLU A 120 -19.46 -19.66 -21.27
C GLU A 120 -18.61 -20.70 -20.54
N ASP A 121 -17.39 -20.32 -20.14
CA ASP A 121 -16.59 -21.13 -19.24
C ASP A 121 -17.17 -21.02 -17.82
N ALA A 122 -17.66 -22.13 -17.28
CA ALA A 122 -18.26 -22.17 -15.96
C ALA A 122 -17.22 -21.89 -14.85
N SER A 123 -15.92 -22.02 -15.13
CA SER A 123 -14.85 -21.77 -14.16
C SER A 123 -14.82 -20.31 -13.70
N THR A 124 -15.10 -19.33 -14.59
CA THR A 124 -15.10 -17.89 -14.29
C THR A 124 -16.13 -17.46 -13.22
N TRP A 125 -17.20 -18.25 -13.05
CA TRP A 125 -18.31 -17.92 -12.14
C TRP A 125 -18.43 -18.89 -10.95
N ASN A 126 -17.60 -19.92 -10.90
CA ASN A 126 -17.57 -20.83 -9.77
C ASN A 126 -16.73 -20.21 -8.64
N LYS A 127 -17.40 -19.79 -7.57
CA LYS A 127 -16.77 -19.27 -6.32
C LYS A 127 -15.89 -20.30 -5.58
N ASN A 128 -15.79 -21.54 -6.08
CA ASN A 128 -15.38 -22.71 -5.29
C ASN A 128 -13.94 -23.22 -5.54
N GLU A 129 -13.17 -22.67 -6.49
CA GLU A 129 -11.82 -23.23 -6.75
C GLU A 129 -10.69 -22.57 -5.94
N ASP A 130 -10.87 -21.34 -5.41
CA ASP A 130 -9.83 -20.66 -4.62
C ASP A 130 -10.20 -20.44 -3.14
N GLY A 131 -11.26 -21.12 -2.69
CA GLY A 131 -11.71 -21.17 -1.30
C GLY A 131 -10.79 -21.99 -0.38
N LYS A 132 -9.47 -21.94 -0.58
CA LYS A 132 -8.54 -22.30 0.49
C LYS A 132 -8.56 -21.15 1.50
N VAL A 133 -9.68 -21.04 2.21
CA VAL A 133 -9.75 -20.35 3.51
C VAL A 133 -8.55 -20.86 4.27
N VAL A 134 -7.58 -19.98 4.47
CA VAL A 134 -6.48 -20.19 5.40
C VAL A 134 -7.09 -20.21 6.80
N ASN A 135 -7.73 -21.34 7.14
CA ASN A 135 -8.11 -21.71 8.50
C ASN A 135 -6.87 -22.08 9.34
N GLY A 136 -5.68 -21.86 8.78
CA GLY A 136 -4.49 -21.53 9.51
C GLY A 136 -4.17 -20.06 9.24
N GLN A 137 -4.91 -19.16 9.89
CA GLN A 137 -4.30 -17.91 10.34
C GLN A 137 -2.91 -18.31 10.86
N PRO A 138 -1.79 -17.70 10.43
CA PRO A 138 -0.57 -17.92 11.18
C PRO A 138 -0.98 -17.54 12.60
N ALA A 139 -1.05 -18.54 13.48
CA ALA A 139 -0.94 -18.28 14.89
C ALA A 139 0.17 -17.26 14.93
N ARG A 140 -0.12 -16.07 15.47
CA ARG A 140 0.93 -15.13 15.81
C ARG A 140 1.78 -15.92 16.80
N VAL A 141 2.70 -16.71 16.26
CA VAL A 141 3.94 -17.05 16.90
C VAL A 141 4.54 -15.66 16.95
N MET A 142 4.24 -14.96 18.04
CA MET A 142 5.16 -14.00 18.57
C MET A 142 6.46 -14.78 18.59
N ASP A 143 7.26 -14.55 17.54
CA ASP A 143 8.62 -15.00 17.51
C ASP A 143 9.26 -14.25 18.67
N ASP A 144 9.32 -14.91 19.82
CA ASP A 144 10.06 -14.49 21.00
C ASP A 144 11.58 -14.46 20.71
N ARG A 145 12.00 -14.50 19.44
CA ARG A 145 13.26 -13.91 18.98
C ARG A 145 13.25 -12.38 19.01
N ASN A 146 12.37 -11.77 19.81
CA ASN A 146 12.74 -10.60 20.59
C ASN A 146 13.76 -10.94 21.72
N GLY A 147 14.38 -12.13 21.68
CA GLY A 147 15.63 -12.42 22.37
C GLY A 147 16.74 -11.47 21.88
N THR A 148 17.08 -10.50 22.72
CA THR A 148 18.19 -9.54 22.60
C THR A 148 17.97 -8.37 21.63
N GLY A 149 16.93 -7.56 21.89
CA GLY A 149 17.16 -6.10 21.83
C GLY A 149 18.39 -5.77 22.68
N PRO A 150 19.23 -4.78 22.31
CA PRO A 150 20.51 -4.59 22.96
C PRO A 150 20.26 -4.45 24.47
N THR A 151 20.84 -5.37 25.24
CA THR A 151 20.73 -5.40 26.71
C THR A 151 21.42 -4.20 27.35
N SER A 152 22.16 -3.45 26.53
CA SER A 152 22.59 -2.08 26.74
C SER A 152 21.64 -1.19 25.92
N GLY A 153 21.00 -0.19 26.53
CA GLY A 153 20.01 0.68 25.87
C GLY A 153 20.41 1.21 24.49
N TYR A 154 19.46 1.80 23.77
CA TYR A 154 19.66 2.33 22.42
C TYR A 154 20.78 3.38 22.33
N ILE A 155 21.07 4.06 23.44
CA ILE A 155 22.07 5.10 23.59
C ILE A 155 23.15 4.63 24.58
N ALA A 156 24.41 4.67 24.12
CA ALA A 156 25.56 4.45 24.99
C ALA A 156 25.69 5.61 25.98
N LYS A 157 25.64 5.31 27.29
CA LYS A 157 25.75 6.31 28.35
C LYS A 157 27.22 6.68 28.56
N ILE A 158 27.59 7.92 28.24
CA ILE A 158 28.96 8.43 28.36
C ILE A 158 29.02 9.46 29.48
N THR A 159 28.17 10.48 29.42
CA THR A 159 28.07 11.52 30.46
C THR A 159 27.02 11.18 31.53
N ASN A 160 26.10 10.26 31.23
CA ASN A 160 24.96 9.89 32.09
C ASN A 160 24.17 11.12 32.56
N ASP A 161 23.99 12.07 31.64
CA ASP A 161 23.24 13.31 31.85
C ASP A 161 21.76 13.14 31.46
N ASP A 162 20.93 14.14 31.80
CA ASP A 162 19.49 14.11 31.52
C ASP A 162 19.19 14.08 30.01
N ARG A 163 20.10 14.59 29.18
CA ARG A 163 19.94 14.58 27.72
C ARG A 163 20.11 13.18 27.15
N GLU A 164 21.13 12.42 27.59
CA GLU A 164 21.30 11.01 27.21
C GLU A 164 20.10 10.17 27.64
N LYS A 165 19.52 10.47 28.81
CA LYS A 165 18.28 9.82 29.27
C LYS A 165 17.08 10.14 28.37
N GLU A 166 16.90 11.42 28.00
CA GLU A 166 15.83 11.82 27.08
C GLU A 166 16.02 11.15 25.70
N MET A 167 17.25 11.07 25.19
CA MET A 167 17.53 10.37 23.93
C MET A 167 17.16 8.88 24.00
N GLU A 168 17.49 8.21 25.10
CA GLU A 168 17.12 6.81 25.33
C GLU A 168 15.59 6.63 25.36
N ASP A 169 14.88 7.48 26.11
CA ASP A 169 13.42 7.44 26.24
C ASP A 169 12.75 7.71 24.87
N ASN A 170 13.28 8.66 24.10
CA ASN A 170 12.81 8.95 22.74
C ASN A 170 13.03 7.75 21.81
N MET A 171 14.22 7.13 21.84
CA MET A 171 14.51 5.96 21.00
C MET A 171 13.67 4.73 21.37
N GLY A 172 13.37 4.53 22.66
CA GLY A 172 12.44 3.49 23.10
C GLY A 172 11.02 3.69 22.57
N GLN A 173 10.53 4.93 22.59
CA GLN A 173 9.24 5.30 22.01
C GLN A 173 9.23 5.10 20.49
N VAL A 174 10.27 5.54 19.78
CA VAL A 174 10.41 5.32 18.34
C VAL A 174 10.40 3.82 18.03
N SER A 175 11.17 3.01 18.75
CA SER A 175 11.23 1.56 18.54
C SER A 175 9.84 0.91 18.63
N THR A 176 9.06 1.33 19.63
CA THR A 176 7.67 0.89 19.80
C THR A 176 6.79 1.33 18.62
N MET A 177 6.88 2.60 18.20
CA MET A 177 6.12 3.11 17.06
C MET A 177 6.48 2.41 15.75
N ILE A 178 7.76 2.13 15.51
CA ILE A 178 8.23 1.36 14.35
C ILE A 178 7.67 -0.06 14.38
N GLY A 179 7.61 -0.69 15.56
CA GLY A 179 6.95 -1.99 15.73
C GLY A 179 5.48 -1.95 15.30
N ASN A 180 4.75 -0.91 15.71
CA ASN A 180 3.36 -0.72 15.32
C ASN A 180 3.20 -0.43 13.82
N LEU A 181 4.07 0.42 13.24
CA LEU A 181 4.12 0.71 11.80
C LEU A 181 4.37 -0.56 10.98
N ARG A 182 5.24 -1.45 11.45
CA ARG A 182 5.50 -2.75 10.82
C ARG A 182 4.23 -3.61 10.81
N ASN A 183 3.50 -3.68 11.90
CA ASN A 183 2.26 -4.45 11.96
C ASN A 183 1.22 -3.90 10.97
N MET A 184 1.03 -2.57 10.94
CA MET A 184 0.13 -1.94 9.95
C MET A 184 0.58 -2.21 8.51
N ALA A 185 1.87 -2.19 8.22
CA ALA A 185 2.39 -2.51 6.88
C ALA A 185 2.09 -3.97 6.47
N ILE A 186 2.17 -4.92 7.40
CA ILE A 186 1.82 -6.33 7.15
C ILE A 186 0.32 -6.47 6.88
N ASP A 187 -0.52 -5.81 7.69
CA ASP A 187 -1.97 -5.85 7.54
C ASP A 187 -2.40 -5.22 6.20
N MET A 188 -1.86 -4.04 5.86
CA MET A 188 -2.08 -3.40 4.56
C MET A 188 -1.64 -4.28 3.39
N GLY A 189 -0.47 -4.93 3.49
CA GLY A 189 0.03 -5.82 2.44
C GLY A 189 -0.89 -7.02 2.19
N SER A 190 -1.37 -7.64 3.27
CA SER A 190 -2.28 -8.79 3.19
C SER A 190 -3.63 -8.40 2.57
N GLU A 191 -4.16 -7.24 2.94
CA GLU A 191 -5.41 -6.70 2.40
C GLU A 191 -5.28 -6.39 0.90
N ILE A 192 -4.20 -5.72 0.48
CA ILE A 192 -3.92 -5.43 -0.93
C ILE A 192 -3.80 -6.73 -1.75
N GLU A 193 -3.13 -7.76 -1.25
CA GLU A 193 -3.04 -9.06 -1.93
C GLU A 193 -4.40 -9.76 -2.06
N SER A 194 -5.30 -9.58 -1.09
CA SER A 194 -6.68 -10.09 -1.16
C SER A 194 -7.47 -9.35 -2.23
N GLN A 195 -7.45 -8.01 -2.19
CA GLN A 195 -8.14 -7.13 -3.13
C GLN A 195 -7.64 -7.31 -4.56
N ASN A 196 -6.34 -7.47 -4.79
CA ASN A 196 -5.78 -7.76 -6.12
C ASN A 196 -6.35 -9.05 -6.72
N ARG A 197 -6.43 -10.13 -5.92
CA ARG A 197 -7.06 -11.38 -6.36
C ARG A 197 -8.54 -11.21 -6.65
N GLN A 198 -9.24 -10.37 -5.90
CA GLN A 198 -10.64 -10.03 -6.17
C GLN A 198 -10.79 -9.27 -7.48
N ILE A 199 -9.94 -8.28 -7.73
CA ILE A 199 -9.91 -7.52 -8.99
C ILE A 199 -9.69 -8.45 -10.18
N ASP A 200 -8.77 -9.42 -10.09
CA ASP A 200 -8.54 -10.39 -11.15
C ASP A 200 -9.82 -11.20 -11.49
N ARG A 201 -10.56 -11.65 -10.46
CA ARG A 201 -11.86 -12.34 -10.67
C ARG A 201 -12.89 -11.40 -11.30
N VAL A 202 -13.01 -10.18 -10.79
CA VAL A 202 -13.94 -9.17 -11.31
C VAL A 202 -13.63 -8.87 -12.78
N ASN A 203 -12.35 -8.73 -13.15
CA ASN A 203 -11.94 -8.51 -14.54
C ASN A 203 -12.34 -9.68 -15.45
N GLN A 204 -12.11 -10.92 -15.03
CA GLN A 204 -12.53 -12.10 -15.80
C GLN A 204 -14.06 -12.15 -15.99
N LYS A 205 -14.82 -11.86 -14.92
CA LYS A 205 -16.28 -11.77 -14.97
C LYS A 205 -16.74 -10.65 -15.93
N ALA A 206 -16.12 -9.49 -15.84
CA ALA A 206 -16.42 -8.34 -16.69
C ALA A 206 -16.14 -8.64 -18.17
N ASP A 207 -15.02 -9.30 -18.49
CA ASP A 207 -14.70 -9.72 -19.86
C ASP A 207 -15.74 -10.71 -20.41
N SER A 208 -16.17 -11.69 -19.61
CA SER A 208 -17.23 -12.64 -19.99
C SER A 208 -18.54 -11.91 -20.29
N VAL A 209 -18.98 -11.03 -19.37
CA VAL A 209 -20.19 -10.21 -19.55
C VAL A 209 -20.09 -9.34 -20.81
N ASN A 210 -18.95 -8.70 -21.04
CA ASN A 210 -18.74 -7.84 -22.20
C ASN A 210 -18.83 -8.64 -23.51
N MET A 211 -18.22 -9.82 -23.57
CA MET A 211 -18.37 -10.72 -24.73
C MET A 211 -19.83 -11.13 -24.95
N ARG A 212 -20.57 -11.46 -23.88
CA ARG A 212 -22.00 -11.80 -23.98
C ARG A 212 -22.83 -10.65 -24.53
N VAL A 213 -22.63 -9.43 -24.01
CA VAL A 213 -23.32 -8.23 -24.47
C VAL A 213 -23.04 -8.00 -25.96
N LYS A 214 -21.79 -8.11 -26.41
CA LYS A 214 -21.44 -7.99 -27.84
C LYS A 214 -22.14 -9.02 -28.71
N VAL A 215 -22.14 -10.29 -28.31
CA VAL A 215 -22.82 -11.36 -29.05
C VAL A 215 -24.33 -11.13 -29.09
N ALA A 216 -24.94 -10.68 -27.99
CA ALA A 216 -26.36 -10.35 -27.95
C ALA A 216 -26.71 -9.17 -28.88
N GLN A 217 -25.86 -8.13 -28.91
CA GLN A 217 -25.99 -6.98 -29.80
C GLN A 217 -25.86 -7.38 -31.27
N GLU A 218 -24.91 -8.25 -31.63
CA GLU A 218 -24.74 -8.75 -33.00
C GLU A 218 -25.94 -9.58 -33.49
N LYS A 219 -26.57 -10.36 -32.58
CA LYS A 219 -27.77 -11.15 -32.90
C LYS A 219 -29.02 -10.28 -33.07
N HIS A 220 -29.07 -9.13 -32.39
CA HIS A 220 -30.20 -8.21 -32.44
C HIS A 220 -29.73 -6.77 -32.69
N PRO A 221 -29.22 -6.46 -33.89
CA PRO A 221 -28.87 -5.09 -34.24
C PRO A 221 -30.14 -4.23 -34.15
N SER A 222 -30.07 -3.15 -33.36
CA SER A 222 -31.16 -2.17 -33.27
C SER A 222 -31.46 -1.66 -34.69
N TYR A 223 -32.71 -1.83 -35.14
CA TYR A 223 -33.22 -1.22 -36.36
C TYR A 223 -33.25 0.31 -36.23
#